data_AF-A0A7C1E179-F1
#
_entry.id   AF-A0A7C1E179-F1
#
_cell.length_a   1.000
_cell.length_b   1.000
_cell.length_c   1.000
_cell.angle_alpha   90.00
_cell.angle_beta   90.00
_cell.angle_gamma   90.00
#
_symmetry.space_group_name_H-M   'P 1'
#
loop_
_entity.id
_entity.type
_entity.pdbx_description
1 polymer ?
#
loop_
_entity_poly.entity_id
_entity_poly.type
_entity_poly.pdbx_seq_one_letter_code
_entity_poly.pdbx_strand_id
1 'polypeptide(L)'
;MFRLFFSQYALYRAFRHILLFFSMVLLFSWIDYSRSGAGTGFLQCFRMVTLNAIFFFGYAYLTVYLLIPLLLFRRRVLLFVAAFFITGIALSVLKFMASDVLFYSSIAPENSNPRAGLSAAGILINTKDMTFIVAVFA
;
A
#
# COMPACT_ATOMS: atom_id res chain seq x y z
N MET A 1 4.18 -30.73 0.66
CA MET A 1 4.12 -29.58 1.58
C MET A 1 5.49 -29.07 2.03
N PHE A 2 6.40 -29.91 2.53
CA PHE A 2 7.72 -29.47 3.05
C PHE A 2 8.56 -28.62 2.08
N ARG A 3 8.59 -28.97 0.79
CA ARG A 3 9.31 -28.18 -0.23
C ARG A 3 8.75 -26.76 -0.43
N LEU A 4 7.46 -26.53 -0.18
CA LEU A 4 6.83 -25.23 -0.43
C LEU A 4 7.24 -24.18 0.62
N PHE A 5 7.52 -24.61 1.85
CA PHE A 5 7.92 -23.74 2.97
C PHE A 5 9.44 -23.55 3.08
N PHE A 6 10.25 -24.57 2.73
CA PHE A 6 11.69 -24.55 2.96
C PHE A 6 12.54 -24.36 1.70
N SER A 7 11.96 -24.53 0.51
CA SER A 7 12.74 -24.41 -0.72
C SER A 7 13.07 -22.95 -1.05
N GLN A 8 14.35 -22.74 -1.35
CA GLN A 8 14.90 -21.44 -1.74
C GLN A 8 14.84 -21.19 -3.25
N TYR A 9 14.34 -22.13 -4.06
CA TYR A 9 14.19 -21.87 -5.50
C TYR A 9 13.25 -20.69 -5.73
N ALA A 10 13.62 -19.84 -6.70
CA ALA A 10 12.93 -18.60 -7.00
C ALA A 10 11.42 -18.79 -7.24
N LEU A 11 11.02 -19.92 -7.84
CA LEU A 11 9.62 -20.26 -8.10
C LEU A 11 8.81 -20.47 -6.81
N TYR A 12 9.33 -21.22 -5.84
CA TYR A 12 8.66 -21.41 -4.55
C TYR A 12 8.65 -20.13 -3.70
N ARG A 13 9.68 -19.29 -3.85
CA ARG A 13 9.71 -17.96 -3.23
C ARG A 13 8.64 -17.05 -3.82
N ALA A 14 8.55 -16.95 -5.15
CA ALA A 14 7.54 -16.15 -5.84
C ALA A 14 6.13 -16.64 -5.49
N PHE A 15 5.90 -17.96 -5.52
CA PHE A 15 4.62 -18.55 -5.15
C PHE A 15 4.17 -18.18 -3.74
N ARG A 16 5.07 -18.19 -2.74
CA ARG A 16 4.75 -17.75 -1.37
C ARG A 16 4.35 -16.28 -1.29
N HIS A 17 5.03 -15.40 -2.03
CA HIS A 17 4.70 -13.97 -2.05
C HIS A 17 3.37 -13.72 -2.75
N ILE A 18 3.11 -14.42 -3.86
CA ILE A 18 1.82 -14.35 -4.56
C ILE A 18 0.70 -14.85 -3.65
N LEU A 19 0.88 -16.00 -2.99
CA LEU A 19 -0.09 -16.55 -2.06
C LEU A 19 -0.39 -15.57 -0.91
N LEU A 20 0.66 -15.00 -0.30
CA LEU A 20 0.52 -14.01 0.77
C LEU A 20 -0.19 -12.74 0.30
N PHE A 21 0.16 -12.27 -0.91
CA PHE A 21 -0.47 -11.10 -1.51
C PHE A 21 -1.97 -11.33 -1.70
N PHE A 22 -2.35 -12.42 -2.36
CA PHE A 22 -3.76 -12.71 -2.63
C PHE A 22 -4.54 -13.02 -1.35
N SER A 23 -3.95 -13.73 -0.38
CA SER A 23 -4.63 -14.00 0.89
C SER A 23 -4.91 -12.73 1.68
N MET A 24 -3.95 -11.80 1.75
CA MET A 24 -4.14 -10.50 2.38
C MET A 24 -5.18 -9.67 1.63
N VAL A 25 -5.12 -9.59 0.30
CA VAL A 25 -6.10 -8.84 -0.50
C VAL A 25 -7.51 -9.37 -0.27
N LEU A 26 -7.72 -10.69 -0.30
CA LEU A 26 -9.04 -11.28 -0.05
C LEU A 26 -9.54 -11.01 1.37
N LEU A 27 -8.68 -11.19 2.38
CA LEU A 27 -9.02 -10.95 3.78
C LEU A 27 -9.39 -9.49 4.03
N PHE A 28 -8.60 -8.54 3.52
CA PHE A 28 -8.90 -7.11 3.68
C PHE A 28 -10.10 -6.67 2.85
N SER A 29 -10.32 -7.23 1.66
CA SER A 29 -11.53 -6.96 0.86
C SER A 29 -12.79 -7.44 1.56
N TRP A 30 -12.72 -8.59 2.24
CA TRP A 30 -13.81 -9.11 3.05
C TRP A 30 -14.10 -8.21 4.27
N ILE A 31 -13.05 -7.81 5.00
CA ILE A 31 -13.19 -6.90 6.13
C ILE A 31 -13.81 -5.56 5.67
N ASP A 32 -13.31 -5.00 4.58
CA ASP A 32 -13.81 -3.74 4.02
C ASP A 32 -15.29 -3.86 3.63
N TYR A 33 -15.64 -4.91 2.88
CA TYR A 33 -17.02 -5.20 2.50
C TYR A 33 -17.95 -5.36 3.72
N SER A 34 -17.52 -6.06 4.78
CA SER A 34 -18.33 -6.25 5.98
C SER A 34 -18.57 -4.98 6.79
N ARG A 35 -17.71 -3.96 6.62
CA ARG A 35 -17.78 -2.67 7.33
C ARG A 35 -18.45 -1.59 6.49
N SER A 36 -18.31 -1.68 5.17
CA SER A 36 -18.95 -0.78 4.24
C SER A 36 -20.44 -1.16 4.18
N GLY A 37 -21.31 -0.26 4.62
CA GLY A 37 -22.76 -0.50 4.72
C GLY A 37 -23.43 -0.85 3.37
N ALA A 38 -24.77 -0.91 3.35
CA ALA A 38 -25.58 -1.51 2.28
C ALA A 38 -25.48 -0.92 0.84
N GLY A 39 -24.48 -0.09 0.52
CA GLY A 39 -24.32 0.58 -0.78
C GLY A 39 -23.09 0.19 -1.61
N THR A 40 -22.09 -0.49 -1.04
CA THR A 40 -20.82 -0.79 -1.74
C THR A 40 -20.74 -2.25 -2.17
N GLY A 41 -20.54 -2.48 -3.47
CA GLY A 41 -20.36 -3.84 -4.01
C GLY A 41 -19.00 -4.43 -3.61
N PHE A 42 -18.95 -5.74 -3.33
CA PHE A 42 -17.70 -6.45 -3.01
C PHE A 42 -16.60 -6.23 -4.07
N LEU A 43 -16.97 -6.19 -5.36
CA LEU A 43 -16.02 -5.96 -6.45
C LEU A 43 -15.35 -4.58 -6.36
N GLN A 44 -16.06 -3.56 -5.87
CA GLN A 44 -15.50 -2.23 -5.65
C GLN A 44 -14.48 -2.24 -4.51
N CYS A 45 -14.82 -2.88 -3.38
CA CYS A 45 -13.93 -3.08 -2.24
C CYS A 45 -12.67 -3.87 -2.66
N PHE A 46 -12.85 -4.95 -3.42
CA PHE A 46 -11.76 -5.78 -3.93
C PHE A 46 -10.82 -5.00 -4.86
N ARG A 47 -11.34 -4.20 -5.79
CA ARG A 47 -10.52 -3.34 -6.66
C ARG A 47 -9.72 -2.32 -5.85
N MET A 48 -10.35 -1.70 -4.86
CA MET A 48 -9.73 -0.70 -4.01
C MET A 48 -8.60 -1.32 -3.15
N VAL A 49 -8.87 -2.44 -2.49
CA VAL A 49 -7.89 -3.16 -1.67
C VAL A 49 -6.76 -3.72 -2.53
N THR A 50 -7.04 -4.21 -3.73
CA THR A 50 -6.00 -4.69 -4.67
C THR A 50 -5.07 -3.55 -5.09
N LEU A 51 -5.61 -2.39 -5.48
CA LEU A 51 -4.80 -1.21 -5.80
C LEU A 51 -3.96 -0.80 -4.60
N ASN A 52 -4.56 -0.71 -3.41
CA ASN A 52 -3.83 -0.42 -2.17
C ASN A 52 -2.67 -1.39 -1.93
N ALA A 53 -2.93 -2.68 -2.08
CA ALA A 53 -1.93 -3.71 -1.87
C ALA A 53 -0.76 -3.58 -2.86
N ILE A 54 -1.02 -3.31 -4.15
CA ILE A 54 0.05 -3.13 -5.16
C ILE A 54 1.01 -2.02 -4.75
N PHE A 55 0.49 -0.87 -4.34
CA PHE A 55 1.31 0.26 -3.90
C PHE A 55 2.04 -0.03 -2.58
N PHE A 56 1.38 -0.68 -1.62
CA PHE A 56 1.99 -1.02 -0.34
C PHE A 56 3.13 -2.03 -0.49
N PHE A 57 2.88 -3.14 -1.20
CA PHE A 57 3.92 -4.12 -1.48
C PHE A 57 4.99 -3.53 -2.38
N GLY A 58 4.64 -2.71 -3.38
CA GLY A 58 5.61 -2.01 -4.22
C GLY A 58 6.56 -1.14 -3.39
N TYR A 59 6.03 -0.37 -2.44
CA TYR A 59 6.83 0.43 -1.52
C TYR A 59 7.73 -0.43 -0.63
N ALA A 60 7.20 -1.51 -0.07
CA ALA A 60 7.96 -2.44 0.77
C ALA A 60 9.10 -3.10 -0.03
N TYR A 61 8.84 -3.55 -1.26
CA TYR A 61 9.85 -4.13 -2.14
C TYR A 61 10.93 -3.12 -2.51
N LEU A 62 10.56 -1.89 -2.90
CA LEU A 62 11.53 -0.85 -3.20
C LEU A 62 12.39 -0.52 -1.97
N THR A 63 11.79 -0.51 -0.78
CA THR A 63 12.51 -0.26 0.46
C THR A 63 13.51 -1.36 0.77
N VAL A 64 13.06 -2.62 0.79
CA VAL A 64 13.87 -3.77 1.22
C VAL A 64 14.95 -4.12 0.20
N TYR A 65 14.64 -4.07 -1.10
CA TYR A 65 15.57 -4.54 -2.13
C TYR A 65 16.41 -3.42 -2.77
N LEU A 66 16.00 -2.15 -2.69
CA LEU A 66 16.73 -1.03 -3.29
C LEU A 66 17.26 -0.04 -2.24
N LEU A 67 16.39 0.56 -1.42
CA LEU A 67 16.78 1.63 -0.49
C LEU A 67 17.72 1.12 0.61
N ILE A 68 17.38 -0.02 1.24
CA ILE A 68 18.22 -0.61 2.30
C ILE A 68 19.61 -0.98 1.77
N PRO A 69 19.75 -1.75 0.66
CA PRO A 69 21.07 -2.16 0.20
C PRO A 69 21.92 -0.99 -0.32
N LEU A 70 21.30 0.01 -0.93
CA LEU A 70 22.01 1.14 -1.54
C LEU A 70 22.47 2.18 -0.51
N LEU A 71 21.63 2.49 0.48
CA LEU A 71 21.84 3.63 1.38
C LEU A 71 22.21 3.19 2.80
N LEU A 72 21.53 2.18 3.34
CA LEU A 72 21.73 1.75 4.73
C LEU A 72 23.06 1.01 4.89
N PHE A 73 23.44 0.13 3.95
CA PHE A 73 24.75 -0.55 3.99
C PHE A 73 25.93 0.41 3.83
N ARG A 74 25.75 1.55 3.17
CA ARG A 74 26.77 2.62 3.07
C ARG A 74 26.76 3.57 4.27
N ARG A 75 26.04 3.23 5.36
CA ARG A 75 25.85 4.05 6.57
C ARG A 75 25.25 5.44 6.32
N ARG A 76 24.62 5.67 5.16
CA ARG A 76 24.01 6.95 4.79
C ARG A 76 22.58 7.04 5.34
N VAL A 77 22.44 6.98 6.66
CA VAL A 77 21.14 6.87 7.35
C VAL A 77 20.21 8.05 7.04
N LEU A 78 20.73 9.30 7.07
CA LEU A 78 19.91 10.48 6.74
C LEU A 78 19.39 10.45 5.30
N LEU A 79 20.21 10.01 4.35
CA LEU A 79 19.79 9.87 2.96
C LEU A 79 18.79 8.72 2.78
N PHE A 80 18.94 7.63 3.53
CA PHE A 80 17.95 6.56 3.57
C PHE A 80 16.59 7.08 4.05
N VAL A 81 16.57 7.82 5.16
CA VAL A 81 15.33 8.39 5.72
C VAL A 81 14.69 9.35 4.70
N ALA A 82 15.46 10.28 4.13
CA ALA A 82 14.96 11.19 3.11
C ALA A 82 14.39 10.44 1.88
N ALA A 83 15.14 9.47 1.35
CA ALA A 83 14.71 8.69 0.19
C ALA A 83 13.50 7.79 0.50
N PHE A 84 13.40 7.26 1.72
CA PHE A 84 12.25 6.48 2.19
C PHE A 84 10.98 7.34 2.20
N PHE A 85 11.05 8.56 2.73
CA PHE A 85 9.92 9.51 2.72
C PHE A 85 9.57 9.97 1.31
N ILE A 86 10.57 10.38 0.51
CA ILE A 86 10.34 10.84 -0.88
C ILE A 86 9.67 9.74 -1.69
N THR A 87 10.14 8.50 -1.57
CA THR A 87 9.53 7.35 -2.26
C THR A 87 8.10 7.11 -1.81
N GLY A 88 7.83 7.19 -0.50
CA GLY A 88 6.49 7.01 0.05
C GLY A 88 5.52 8.07 -0.48
N ILE A 89 5.95 9.35 -0.50
CA ILE A 89 5.17 10.46 -1.04
C ILE A 89 4.95 10.28 -2.55
N ALA A 90 5.99 9.93 -3.31
CA ALA A 90 5.89 9.74 -4.75
C ALA A 90 4.90 8.62 -5.12
N LEU A 91 4.94 7.48 -4.42
CA LEU A 91 3.98 6.40 -4.61
C LEU A 91 2.57 6.78 -4.18
N SER A 92 2.42 7.57 -3.12
CA SER A 92 1.11 8.09 -2.68
C SER A 92 0.48 9.03 -3.71
N VAL A 93 1.28 9.91 -4.33
CA VAL A 93 0.83 10.76 -5.45
C VAL A 93 0.45 9.91 -6.67
N LEU A 94 1.28 8.92 -7.02
CA LEU A 94 0.98 8.03 -8.15
C LEU A 94 -0.30 7.23 -7.92
N LYS A 95 -0.53 6.78 -6.69
CA LYS A 95 -1.77 6.13 -6.26
C LYS A 95 -2.97 7.06 -6.34
N PHE A 96 -2.81 8.31 -5.92
CA PHE A 96 -3.86 9.31 -6.01
C PHE A 96 -4.29 9.49 -7.48
N MET A 97 -3.32 9.68 -8.38
CA MET A 97 -3.57 9.79 -9.83
C MET A 97 -4.17 8.51 -10.42
N ALA A 98 -3.76 7.34 -9.96
CA ALA A 98 -4.33 6.06 -10.39
C ALA A 98 -5.74 5.82 -9.84
N SER A 99 -6.20 6.61 -8.86
CA SER A 99 -7.44 6.41 -8.12
C SER A 99 -8.31 7.68 -8.01
N ASP A 100 -8.27 8.55 -9.03
CA ASP A 100 -9.04 9.81 -9.06
C ASP A 100 -10.57 9.66 -8.89
N VAL A 101 -11.13 8.44 -8.90
CA VAL A 101 -12.59 8.21 -8.88
C VAL A 101 -13.06 7.27 -7.75
N LEU A 102 -12.18 6.46 -7.15
CA LEU A 102 -12.57 5.41 -6.20
C LEU A 102 -12.20 5.66 -4.74
N PHE A 103 -11.22 6.54 -4.47
CA PHE A 103 -10.72 6.76 -3.10
C PHE A 103 -11.60 7.73 -2.28
N TYR A 104 -12.19 8.73 -2.95
CA TYR A 104 -13.02 9.74 -2.29
C TYR A 104 -14.42 9.24 -1.90
N SER A 105 -14.96 8.24 -2.61
CA SER A 105 -16.31 7.75 -2.35
C SER A 105 -16.41 6.73 -1.22
N SER A 106 -15.30 6.10 -0.83
CA SER A 106 -15.30 4.98 0.14
C SER A 106 -14.65 5.29 1.50
N ILE A 107 -13.74 6.27 1.60
CA ILE A 107 -12.99 6.52 2.86
C ILE A 107 -13.51 7.75 3.64
N ALA A 108 -14.08 8.76 2.96
CA ALA A 108 -14.59 9.96 3.62
C ALA A 108 -15.71 10.62 2.77
N PRO A 109 -16.95 10.11 2.82
CA PRO A 109 -18.06 10.68 2.06
C PRO A 109 -18.34 12.15 2.42
N GLU A 110 -17.97 12.61 3.61
CA GLU A 110 -18.08 14.02 4.04
C GLU A 110 -17.02 14.97 3.44
N ASN A 111 -15.93 14.45 2.86
CA ASN A 111 -14.93 15.25 2.13
C ASN A 111 -15.12 15.20 0.61
N SER A 112 -16.21 14.61 0.14
CA SER A 112 -16.56 14.48 -1.27
C SER A 112 -17.09 15.81 -1.86
N ASN A 113 -16.31 16.88 -1.73
CA ASN A 113 -16.57 18.09 -2.50
C ASN A 113 -15.91 17.91 -3.87
N PRO A 114 -16.67 17.79 -4.98
CA PRO A 114 -16.15 17.41 -6.30
C PRO A 114 -15.24 18.46 -6.97
N ARG A 115 -14.80 19.47 -6.21
CA ARG A 115 -13.88 20.55 -6.62
C ARG A 115 -12.56 20.58 -5.84
N ALA A 116 -12.34 19.70 -4.87
CA ALA A 116 -11.11 19.70 -4.08
C ALA A 116 -9.99 18.95 -4.80
N GLY A 117 -9.30 19.65 -5.71
CA GLY A 117 -8.00 19.21 -6.22
C GLY A 117 -7.00 18.94 -5.09
N LEU A 118 -6.02 18.05 -5.37
CA LEU A 118 -4.82 17.74 -4.58
C LEU A 118 -4.77 18.36 -3.16
N SER A 119 -5.56 17.82 -2.23
CA SER A 119 -5.49 18.23 -0.83
C SER A 119 -4.28 17.57 -0.17
N ALA A 120 -3.36 18.39 0.35
CA ALA A 120 -2.19 17.91 1.09
C ALA A 120 -2.56 16.97 2.25
N ALA A 121 -3.72 17.19 2.89
CA ALA A 121 -4.24 16.32 3.95
C ALA A 121 -4.63 14.92 3.43
N GLY A 122 -5.22 14.83 2.23
CA GLY A 122 -5.55 13.55 1.59
C GLY A 122 -4.30 12.75 1.21
N ILE A 123 -3.26 13.43 0.71
CA ILE A 123 -1.96 12.81 0.44
C ILE A 123 -1.31 12.35 1.75
N LEU A 124 -1.40 13.12 2.83
CA LEU A 124 -0.80 12.77 4.12
C LEU A 124 -1.48 11.56 4.77
N ILE A 125 -2.81 11.48 4.75
CA ILE A 125 -3.59 10.34 5.29
C ILE A 125 -3.31 9.06 4.47
N ASN A 126 -3.31 9.17 3.15
CA ASN A 126 -3.02 8.03 2.28
C ASN A 126 -1.56 7.56 2.43
N THR A 127 -0.61 8.51 2.55
CA THR A 127 0.79 8.19 2.85
C THR A 127 0.92 7.53 4.21
N LYS A 128 0.19 7.98 5.24
CA LYS A 128 0.13 7.36 6.56
C LYS A 128 -0.29 5.89 6.49
N ASP A 129 -1.30 5.55 5.68
CA ASP A 129 -1.77 4.16 5.57
C ASP A 129 -0.80 3.25 4.78
N MET A 130 0.09 3.83 3.97
CA MET A 130 1.05 3.09 3.14
C MET A 130 2.46 3.01 3.70
N THR A 131 2.81 3.94 4.57
CA THR A 131 4.12 3.98 5.21
C THR A 131 3.98 3.46 6.63
N PHE A 132 5.02 2.79 7.13
CA PHE A 132 5.15 2.45 8.56
C PHE A 132 5.16 3.70 9.49
N ILE A 133 4.80 4.88 9.01
CA ILE A 133 4.66 6.12 9.78
C ILE A 133 3.66 5.94 10.93
N VAL A 134 2.60 5.11 10.76
CA VAL A 134 1.74 4.74 11.89
C VAL A 134 2.51 4.02 13.00
N ALA A 135 3.48 3.17 12.67
CA ALA A 135 4.31 2.50 13.67
C ALA A 135 5.37 3.42 14.32
N VAL A 136 5.61 4.61 13.76
CA VAL A 136 6.46 5.65 14.36
C VAL A 136 5.64 6.59 15.27
N PHE A 137 4.33 6.69 15.05
CA PHE A 137 3.41 7.55 15.80
C PHE A 137 2.38 6.78 16.66
N ALA A 138 2.53 5.47 16.82
CA ALA A 138 1.75 4.62 17.73
C ALA A 138 2.63 4.22 18.92
#